data_AF-A0A0W0GH96-F1
#
_entry.id   AF-A0A0W0GH96-F1
#
_cell.length_a   1.000
_cell.length_b   1.000
_cell.length_c   1.000
_cell.angle_alpha   90.00
_cell.angle_beta   90.00
_cell.angle_gamma   90.00
#
_symmetry.space_group_name_H-M   'P 1'
#
loop_
_entity.id
_entity.type
_entity.pdbx_description
1 polymer ?
#
loop_
_entity_poly.entity_id
_entity_poly.type
_entity_poly.pdbx_seq_one_letter_code
_entity_poly.pdbx_strand_id
1 'polypeptide(L)'
;MIERNQRSRNRLAICASGLLYLLLALPACDSTSGVVSGELGKSSHVSIGQTLSFAGEDLSIRFAEVISDSRCPAGVECVWPGEISVQIQITYFKSLHQKTLVQSGAAPGLTTAFFNEYKIAFKVTPYPQAGSPIKKGDYRLELVVTKEAALSGGVLVTFDVVGEKYSVFFREPDAIRDVLAVYNGASQARIPSGRVIRGGAFYNQPWSWHIDPDDIQMVEVTIELCDGRPSDLEADIDYWVNTVGRYCPWGAVIVAVEDFR
;
A
#
# COMPACT_ATOMS: atom_id res chain seq x y z
N MET A 1 -10.69 -102.84 -21.46
CA MET A 1 -11.00 -101.51 -22.01
C MET A 1 -9.71 -100.68 -21.94
N ILE A 2 -9.07 -100.48 -23.10
CA ILE A 2 -8.28 -99.29 -23.54
C ILE A 2 -7.14 -98.83 -22.59
N GLU A 3 -5.88 -99.21 -22.84
CA GLU A 3 -4.81 -98.54 -23.64
C GLU A 3 -3.82 -97.65 -22.83
N ARG A 4 -2.53 -97.85 -23.15
CA ARG A 4 -1.40 -96.89 -23.34
C ARG A 4 -1.02 -95.92 -22.20
N ASN A 5 0.23 -95.88 -21.72
CA ASN A 5 1.51 -95.49 -22.35
C ASN A 5 1.72 -93.95 -22.46
N GLN A 6 3.00 -93.53 -22.27
CA GLN A 6 3.64 -92.23 -22.55
C GLN A 6 3.46 -91.09 -21.52
N ARG A 7 4.53 -90.58 -20.88
CA ARG A 7 5.76 -89.84 -21.30
C ARG A 7 5.60 -88.31 -21.23
N SER A 8 6.50 -87.71 -20.46
CA SER A 8 7.22 -86.44 -20.68
C SER A 8 6.48 -85.10 -20.65
N ARG A 9 7.04 -84.11 -19.93
CA ARG A 9 7.81 -82.99 -20.53
C ARG A 9 8.22 -81.91 -19.50
N ASN A 10 9.49 -81.50 -19.62
CA ASN A 10 10.11 -80.30 -19.03
C ASN A 10 9.41 -78.99 -19.45
N ARG A 11 9.47 -77.97 -18.57
CA ARG A 11 9.51 -76.54 -18.91
C ARG A 11 10.42 -75.83 -17.88
N LEU A 12 11.69 -75.60 -18.20
CA LEU A 12 12.24 -74.30 -18.68
C LEU A 12 11.83 -73.12 -17.77
N ALA A 13 12.68 -72.76 -16.81
CA ALA A 13 12.58 -71.54 -16.01
C ALA A 13 13.49 -70.46 -16.63
N ILE A 14 12.88 -69.35 -17.04
CA ILE A 14 13.54 -68.18 -17.62
C ILE A 14 13.91 -67.24 -16.46
N CYS A 15 15.21 -67.03 -16.23
CA CYS A 15 15.71 -65.97 -15.35
C CYS A 15 15.77 -64.65 -16.14
N ALA A 16 14.82 -63.75 -15.94
CA ALA A 16 14.91 -62.38 -16.41
C ALA A 16 15.48 -61.51 -15.28
N SER A 17 16.75 -61.13 -15.39
CA SER A 17 17.39 -60.17 -14.49
C SER A 17 16.74 -58.79 -14.66
N GLY A 18 15.96 -58.37 -13.67
CA GLY A 18 15.39 -57.03 -13.58
C GLY A 18 16.47 -56.01 -13.24
N LEU A 19 16.73 -55.08 -14.15
CA LEU A 19 17.54 -53.89 -13.94
C LEU A 19 16.73 -52.91 -13.07
N LEU A 20 17.11 -52.78 -11.80
CA LEU A 20 16.46 -51.90 -10.83
C LEU A 20 16.91 -50.44 -11.09
N TYR A 21 16.12 -49.69 -11.85
CA TYR A 21 16.30 -48.24 -12.01
C TYR A 21 15.98 -47.54 -10.70
N LEU A 22 17.02 -47.13 -9.97
CA LEU A 22 16.92 -46.26 -8.81
C LEU A 22 16.61 -44.83 -9.30
N LEU A 23 15.33 -44.48 -9.36
CA LEU A 23 14.84 -43.12 -9.58
C LEU A 23 15.29 -42.23 -8.41
N LEU A 24 16.40 -41.51 -8.61
CA LEU A 24 16.82 -40.40 -7.77
C LEU A 24 15.79 -39.26 -7.96
N ALA A 25 14.80 -39.19 -7.06
CA ALA A 25 13.93 -38.04 -6.94
C ALA A 25 14.78 -36.86 -6.44
N LEU A 26 15.15 -35.96 -7.34
CA LEU A 26 15.66 -34.64 -6.97
C LEU A 26 14.50 -33.88 -6.31
N PRO A 27 14.68 -33.29 -5.11
CA PRO A 27 13.69 -32.39 -4.56
C PRO A 27 13.53 -31.22 -5.52
N ALA A 28 12.38 -31.16 -6.20
CA ALA A 28 11.99 -29.98 -6.94
C ALA A 28 11.92 -28.82 -5.94
N CYS A 29 12.80 -27.84 -6.14
CA CYS A 29 12.81 -26.63 -5.34
C CYS A 29 11.47 -25.91 -5.57
N ASP A 30 10.64 -25.89 -4.52
CA ASP A 30 9.31 -25.32 -4.56
C ASP A 30 9.42 -23.83 -4.90
N SER A 31 8.81 -23.43 -6.01
CA SER A 31 8.91 -22.09 -6.56
C SER A 31 7.98 -21.16 -5.78
N THR A 32 8.44 -20.77 -4.58
CA THR A 32 7.99 -19.67 -3.71
C THR A 32 6.59 -19.10 -3.97
N SER A 33 5.57 -19.94 -3.83
CA SER A 33 4.16 -19.54 -3.73
C SER A 33 3.70 -19.69 -2.28
N GLY A 34 4.34 -18.94 -1.39
CA GLY A 34 4.11 -19.02 0.06
C GLY A 34 3.27 -17.86 0.59
N VAL A 35 2.44 -18.16 1.60
CA VAL A 35 1.84 -17.14 2.47
C VAL A 35 2.84 -16.83 3.59
N VAL A 36 3.09 -15.55 3.80
CA VAL A 36 3.92 -15.03 4.90
C VAL A 36 2.99 -14.28 5.86
N SER A 37 3.17 -14.50 7.16
CA SER A 37 2.44 -13.75 8.18
C SER A 37 3.16 -12.44 8.47
N GLY A 38 2.43 -11.34 8.44
CA GLY A 38 2.88 -10.01 8.83
C GLY A 38 2.07 -9.47 10.00
N GLU A 39 2.58 -8.40 10.61
CA GLU A 39 1.89 -7.64 11.63
C GLU A 39 1.72 -6.20 11.14
N LEU A 40 0.56 -5.58 11.40
CA LEU A 40 0.35 -4.18 11.07
C LEU A 40 1.39 -3.30 11.77
N GLY A 41 1.89 -2.30 11.05
CA GLY A 41 2.92 -1.37 11.53
C GLY A 41 4.35 -1.91 11.55
N LYS A 42 4.59 -3.19 11.24
CA LYS A 42 5.94 -3.78 11.17
C LYS A 42 6.39 -3.99 9.71
N SER A 43 7.69 -3.82 9.47
CA SER A 43 8.30 -4.09 8.15
C SER A 43 8.30 -5.58 7.85
N SER A 44 7.85 -5.93 6.66
CA SER A 44 7.79 -7.30 6.12
C SER A 44 8.34 -7.31 4.69
N HIS A 45 9.07 -8.38 4.33
CA HIS A 45 9.62 -8.55 2.99
C HIS A 45 8.87 -9.65 2.25
N VAL A 46 8.46 -9.37 1.02
CA VAL A 46 7.67 -10.28 0.18
C VAL A 46 8.42 -10.51 -1.13
N SER A 47 8.59 -11.78 -1.52
CA SER A 47 9.13 -12.14 -2.84
C SER A 47 8.02 -12.12 -3.89
N ILE A 48 8.39 -12.04 -5.17
CA ILE A 48 7.43 -12.22 -6.25
C ILE A 48 6.69 -13.55 -6.08
N GLY A 49 5.37 -13.52 -6.13
CA GLY A 49 4.50 -14.68 -5.94
C GLY A 49 4.20 -15.04 -4.49
N GLN A 50 4.73 -14.32 -3.50
CA GLN A 50 4.34 -14.49 -2.10
C GLN A 50 3.19 -13.57 -1.72
N THR A 51 2.40 -14.00 -0.73
CA THR A 51 1.27 -13.25 -0.17
C THR A 51 1.56 -12.91 1.29
N LEU A 52 1.54 -11.63 1.64
CA LEU A 52 1.57 -11.14 3.02
C LEU A 52 0.14 -11.13 3.58
N SER A 53 -0.05 -11.79 4.73
CA SER A 53 -1.33 -11.91 5.43
C SER A 53 -1.23 -11.33 6.83
N PHE A 54 -2.30 -10.71 7.33
CA PHE A 54 -2.32 -10.08 8.65
C PHE A 54 -3.34 -10.80 9.54
N ALA A 55 -2.88 -11.32 10.68
CA ALA A 55 -3.77 -12.02 11.61
C ALA A 55 -4.86 -11.07 12.15
N GLY A 56 -6.12 -11.48 12.08
CA GLY A 56 -7.26 -10.70 12.56
C GLY A 56 -7.77 -9.63 11.59
N GLU A 57 -7.16 -9.49 10.41
CA GLU A 57 -7.63 -8.58 9.36
C GLU A 57 -8.14 -9.36 8.15
N ASP A 58 -9.20 -8.86 7.52
CA ASP A 58 -9.69 -9.34 6.22
C ASP A 58 -8.84 -8.79 5.06
N LEU A 59 -7.52 -8.68 5.25
CA LEU A 59 -6.56 -8.11 4.31
C LEU A 59 -5.41 -9.08 4.02
N SER A 60 -5.10 -9.26 2.73
CA SER A 60 -3.81 -9.80 2.30
C SER A 60 -3.29 -9.11 1.05
N ILE A 61 -1.95 -9.04 0.92
CA ILE A 61 -1.27 -8.36 -0.20
C ILE A 61 -0.29 -9.34 -0.84
N ARG A 62 -0.50 -9.64 -2.12
CA ARG A 62 0.41 -10.46 -2.93
C ARG A 62 1.26 -9.57 -3.83
N PHE A 63 2.57 -9.79 -3.81
CA PHE A 63 3.48 -9.18 -4.78
C PHE A 63 3.43 -9.99 -6.08
N ALA A 64 2.70 -9.50 -7.08
CA ALA A 64 2.42 -10.27 -8.29
C ALA A 64 3.61 -10.26 -9.26
N GLU A 65 4.13 -9.09 -9.61
CA GLU A 65 5.29 -8.94 -10.49
C GLU A 65 5.86 -7.52 -10.50
N VAL A 66 7.07 -7.39 -11.06
CA VAL A 66 7.62 -6.09 -11.50
C VAL A 66 7.15 -5.83 -12.91
N ILE A 67 6.46 -4.70 -13.12
CA ILE A 67 5.96 -4.27 -14.43
C ILE A 67 7.10 -3.66 -15.24
N SER A 68 7.83 -2.73 -14.63
CA SER A 68 8.97 -2.04 -15.24
C SER A 68 9.94 -1.55 -14.16
N ASP A 69 11.24 -1.58 -14.47
CA ASP A 69 12.29 -0.94 -13.65
C ASP A 69 13.20 -0.14 -14.58
N SER A 70 13.08 1.19 -14.51
CA SER A 70 13.88 2.16 -15.28
C SER A 70 14.77 3.01 -14.37
N ARG A 71 14.90 2.65 -13.08
CA ARG A 71 15.69 3.40 -12.10
C ARG A 71 17.13 3.53 -12.58
N CYS A 72 17.68 4.73 -12.44
CA CYS A 72 19.08 5.00 -12.75
C CYS A 72 20.00 4.12 -11.90
N PRO A 73 20.87 3.28 -12.47
CA PRO A 73 21.75 2.42 -11.68
C PRO A 73 22.70 3.23 -10.79
N ALA A 74 23.01 2.69 -9.62
CA ALA A 74 24.00 3.29 -8.72
C ALA A 74 25.36 3.42 -9.43
N GLY A 75 25.98 4.59 -9.30
CA GLY A 75 27.25 4.94 -9.95
C GLY A 75 27.14 5.45 -11.39
N VAL A 76 25.91 5.65 -11.90
CA VAL A 76 25.66 6.25 -13.22
C VAL A 76 25.06 7.64 -13.05
N GLU A 77 25.50 8.58 -13.87
CA GLU A 77 24.88 9.91 -13.97
C GLU A 77 23.74 9.85 -14.99
N CYS A 78 22.49 10.00 -14.51
CA CYS A 78 21.31 10.09 -15.36
C CYS A 78 20.70 11.49 -15.34
N VAL A 79 20.13 11.91 -16.46
CA VAL A 79 19.33 13.14 -16.56
C VAL A 79 18.02 13.02 -15.78
N TRP A 80 17.42 11.82 -15.78
CA TRP A 80 16.21 11.50 -15.03
C TRP A 80 16.47 10.27 -14.15
N PRO A 81 16.10 10.29 -12.85
CA PRO A 81 16.36 9.18 -11.92
C PRO A 81 15.58 7.90 -12.24
N GLY A 82 14.60 7.95 -13.14
CA GLY A 82 13.75 6.81 -13.48
C GLY A 82 12.81 6.40 -12.35
N GLU A 83 12.16 5.26 -12.49
CA GLU A 83 11.22 4.72 -11.50
C GLU A 83 11.09 3.20 -11.62
N ILE A 84 10.46 2.59 -10.62
CA ILE A 84 10.04 1.20 -10.66
C ILE A 84 8.53 1.11 -10.42
N SER A 85 7.86 0.33 -11.26
CA SER A 85 6.43 0.03 -11.14
C SER A 85 6.24 -1.45 -10.86
N VAL A 86 5.49 -1.77 -9.81
CA VAL A 86 5.17 -3.16 -9.42
C VAL A 86 3.67 -3.36 -9.31
N GLN A 87 3.20 -4.56 -9.66
CA GLN A 87 1.82 -4.96 -9.49
C GLN A 87 1.67 -5.69 -8.16
N ILE A 88 0.73 -5.23 -7.33
CA ILE A 88 0.24 -5.99 -6.19
C ILE A 88 -1.21 -6.40 -6.41
N GLN A 89 -1.59 -7.51 -5.77
CA GLN A 89 -2.98 -7.94 -5.64
C GLN A 89 -3.37 -7.85 -4.18
N ILE A 90 -4.47 -7.15 -3.91
CA ILE A 90 -4.98 -6.93 -2.56
C ILE A 90 -6.28 -7.72 -2.43
N THR A 91 -6.34 -8.67 -1.52
CA THR A 91 -7.60 -9.32 -1.14
C THR A 91 -8.15 -8.62 0.09
N TYR A 92 -9.33 -8.02 -0.01
CA TYR A 92 -10.01 -7.29 1.06
C TYR A 92 -11.47 -7.72 1.17
N PHE A 93 -11.90 -8.20 2.35
CA PHE A 93 -13.21 -8.84 2.53
C PHE A 93 -13.56 -9.87 1.43
N LYS A 94 -12.56 -10.69 1.05
CA LYS A 94 -12.63 -11.71 -0.03
C LYS A 94 -12.72 -11.16 -1.46
N SER A 95 -12.81 -9.85 -1.65
CA SER A 95 -12.73 -9.21 -2.97
C SER A 95 -11.27 -9.03 -3.38
N LEU A 96 -10.94 -9.41 -4.62
CA LEU A 96 -9.60 -9.24 -5.17
C LEU A 96 -9.49 -7.93 -5.96
N HIS A 97 -8.51 -7.11 -5.60
CA HIS A 97 -8.20 -5.84 -6.25
C HIS A 97 -6.78 -5.86 -6.80
N GLN A 98 -6.56 -5.21 -7.94
CA GLN A 98 -5.23 -4.98 -8.50
C GLN A 98 -4.84 -3.53 -8.25
N LYS A 99 -3.60 -3.30 -7.78
CA LYS A 99 -3.04 -1.96 -7.60
C LYS A 99 -1.60 -1.91 -8.07
N THR A 100 -1.27 -0.91 -8.87
CA THR A 100 0.11 -0.61 -9.25
C THR A 100 0.74 0.31 -8.21
N LEU A 101 1.91 -0.07 -7.72
CA LEU A 101 2.75 0.77 -6.86
C LEU A 101 3.89 1.33 -7.71
N VAL A 102 4.10 2.64 -7.65
CA VAL A 102 5.16 3.35 -8.39
C VAL A 102 6.10 3.99 -7.38
N GLN A 103 7.39 3.69 -7.49
CA GLN A 103 8.44 4.29 -6.66
C GLN A 103 9.43 5.03 -7.56
N SER A 104 9.61 6.33 -7.30
CA SER A 104 10.64 7.14 -7.94
C SER A 104 12.04 6.62 -7.63
N GLY A 105 12.92 6.60 -8.64
CA GLY A 105 14.33 6.24 -8.49
C GLY A 105 15.14 7.23 -7.64
N ALA A 106 14.61 8.43 -7.38
CA ALA A 106 15.20 9.40 -6.48
C ALA A 106 14.77 9.22 -5.01
N ALA A 107 13.76 8.38 -4.73
CA ALA A 107 13.26 8.18 -3.38
C ALA A 107 14.20 7.22 -2.60
N PRO A 108 14.88 7.69 -1.53
CA PRO A 108 15.85 6.86 -0.80
C PRO A 108 15.16 5.84 0.14
N GLY A 109 13.92 6.11 0.54
CA GLY A 109 13.18 5.38 1.56
C GLY A 109 11.89 4.73 1.06
N LEU A 110 10.93 4.57 1.98
CA LEU A 110 9.60 4.07 1.68
C LEU A 110 8.79 5.13 0.91
N THR A 111 8.07 4.69 -0.11
CA THR A 111 7.01 5.45 -0.77
C THR A 111 5.66 5.01 -0.20
N THR A 112 4.67 5.90 -0.18
CA THR A 112 3.34 5.60 0.39
C THR A 112 2.29 5.47 -0.71
N ALA A 113 1.40 4.49 -0.55
CA ALA A 113 0.14 4.40 -1.28
C ALA A 113 -1.00 4.02 -0.32
N PHE A 114 -2.24 4.27 -0.73
CA PHE A 114 -3.43 3.95 0.08
C PHE A 114 -4.32 2.92 -0.61
N PHE A 115 -4.98 2.10 0.20
CA PHE A 115 -6.08 1.22 -0.18
C PHE A 115 -7.08 1.16 0.96
N ASN A 116 -8.26 1.78 0.78
CA ASN A 116 -9.24 2.01 1.85
C ASN A 116 -8.55 2.56 3.11
N GLU A 117 -8.84 2.02 4.29
CA GLU A 117 -8.24 2.42 5.56
C GLU A 117 -6.76 2.01 5.73
N TYR A 118 -6.15 1.34 4.75
CA TYR A 118 -4.76 0.90 4.85
C TYR A 118 -3.81 1.84 4.13
N LYS A 119 -2.85 2.35 4.89
CA LYS A 119 -1.63 2.96 4.39
C LYS A 119 -0.60 1.87 4.12
N ILE A 120 -0.11 1.83 2.90
CA ILE A 120 0.89 0.88 2.41
C ILE A 120 2.16 1.69 2.15
N ALA A 121 3.10 1.67 3.10
CA ALA A 121 4.45 2.19 2.88
C ALA A 121 5.32 1.06 2.30
N PHE A 122 6.01 1.32 1.20
CA PHE A 122 6.70 0.28 0.44
C PHE A 122 8.04 0.72 -0.14
N LYS A 123 8.93 -0.25 -0.34
CA LYS A 123 10.20 -0.07 -1.07
C LYS A 123 10.52 -1.32 -1.88
N VAL A 124 10.96 -1.14 -3.12
CA VAL A 124 11.40 -2.25 -3.97
C VAL A 124 12.91 -2.39 -3.95
N THR A 125 13.39 -3.59 -3.60
CA THR A 125 14.82 -3.94 -3.55
C THR A 125 15.13 -5.14 -4.46
N PRO A 126 16.38 -5.30 -4.93
CA PRO A 126 17.50 -4.38 -4.79
C PRO A 126 17.35 -3.11 -5.67
N TYR A 127 18.19 -2.11 -5.41
CA TYR A 127 18.39 -0.97 -6.32
C TYR A 127 19.38 -1.38 -7.43
N PRO A 128 19.18 -0.99 -8.70
CA PRO A 128 20.05 -1.41 -9.79
C PRO A 128 21.50 -0.93 -9.62
N GLN A 129 22.44 -1.77 -10.06
CA GLN A 129 23.87 -1.46 -10.12
C GLN A 129 24.37 -1.56 -11.57
N ALA A 130 25.28 -0.67 -11.95
CA ALA A 130 25.83 -0.65 -13.30
C ALA A 130 26.47 -2.01 -13.67
N GLY A 131 26.12 -2.54 -14.85
CA GLY A 131 26.67 -3.80 -15.35
C GLY A 131 26.16 -5.06 -14.66
N SER A 132 25.23 -4.95 -13.69
CA SER A 132 24.69 -6.09 -12.94
C SER A 132 23.16 -6.19 -13.10
N PRO A 133 22.66 -6.94 -14.10
CA PRO A 133 21.22 -7.13 -14.29
C PRO A 133 20.58 -7.82 -13.07
N ILE A 134 19.45 -7.29 -12.61
CA ILE A 134 18.66 -7.88 -11.52
C ILE A 134 17.86 -9.06 -12.07
N LYS A 135 17.96 -10.25 -11.48
CA LYS A 135 17.12 -11.38 -11.88
C LYS A 135 15.72 -11.19 -11.31
N LYS A 136 14.68 -11.64 -12.05
CA LYS A 136 13.28 -11.50 -11.62
C LYS A 136 13.04 -12.05 -10.21
N GLY A 137 13.65 -13.19 -9.86
CA GLY A 137 13.51 -13.80 -8.53
C GLY A 137 14.23 -13.07 -7.39
N ASP A 138 15.06 -12.08 -7.67
CA ASP A 138 15.84 -11.34 -6.66
C ASP A 138 15.06 -10.15 -6.12
N TYR A 139 14.01 -9.69 -6.82
CA TYR A 139 13.17 -8.60 -6.35
C TYR A 139 12.46 -8.96 -5.04
N ARG A 140 12.47 -8.01 -4.10
CA ARG A 140 11.72 -8.04 -2.85
C ARG A 140 10.95 -6.75 -2.71
N LEU A 141 9.69 -6.87 -2.28
CA LEU A 141 8.87 -5.76 -1.88
C LEU A 141 8.90 -5.69 -0.35
N GLU A 142 9.53 -4.64 0.18
CA GLU A 142 9.41 -4.28 1.59
C GLU A 142 8.08 -3.54 1.78
N LEU A 143 7.31 -3.93 2.79
CA LEU A 143 6.01 -3.36 3.14
C LEU A 143 5.94 -3.05 4.63
N VAL A 144 5.44 -1.87 4.96
CA VAL A 144 4.88 -1.54 6.27
C VAL A 144 3.43 -1.15 6.02
N VAL A 145 2.50 -1.98 6.50
CA VAL A 145 1.06 -1.74 6.34
C VAL A 145 0.50 -1.28 7.66
N THR A 146 -0.04 -0.08 7.72
CA THR A 146 -0.75 0.43 8.89
C THR A 146 -2.21 0.61 8.54
N LYS A 147 -3.08 0.19 9.44
CA LYS A 147 -4.49 0.56 9.38
C LYS A 147 -4.59 1.95 9.97
N GLU A 148 -4.86 2.94 9.14
CA GLU A 148 -5.30 4.23 9.66
C GLU A 148 -6.66 4.00 10.30
N ALA A 149 -6.95 4.72 11.39
CA ALA A 149 -8.21 4.56 12.08
C ALA A 149 -9.34 4.68 11.05
N ALA A 150 -10.10 3.59 10.88
CA ALA A 150 -11.32 3.64 10.08
C ALA A 150 -12.14 4.82 10.58
N LEU A 151 -12.72 5.61 9.68
CA LEU A 151 -13.54 6.75 10.04
C LEU A 151 -14.62 6.24 11.01
N SER A 152 -14.46 6.56 12.29
CA SER A 152 -15.29 6.06 13.38
C SER A 152 -15.19 7.04 14.54
N GLY A 153 -16.34 7.32 15.16
CA GLY A 153 -16.43 8.24 16.29
C GLY A 153 -16.23 9.72 15.91
N GLY A 154 -16.35 10.06 14.63
CA GLY A 154 -16.10 11.43 14.14
C GLY A 154 -16.87 11.76 12.88
N VAL A 155 -16.55 12.90 12.27
CA VAL A 155 -17.23 13.41 11.07
C VAL A 155 -16.20 13.74 10.00
N LEU A 156 -16.37 13.23 8.78
CA LEU A 156 -15.55 13.60 7.62
C LEU A 156 -16.16 14.82 6.95
N VAL A 157 -15.36 15.87 6.77
CA VAL A 157 -15.79 17.13 6.18
C VAL A 157 -14.98 17.39 4.93
N THR A 158 -15.66 17.59 3.80
CA THR A 158 -15.02 18.05 2.57
C THR A 158 -15.16 19.56 2.46
N PHE A 159 -14.04 20.24 2.30
CA PHE A 159 -13.97 21.67 2.02
C PHE A 159 -13.63 21.91 0.55
N ASP A 160 -14.22 22.95 -0.03
CA ASP A 160 -13.80 23.57 -1.30
C ASP A 160 -13.05 24.86 -0.99
N VAL A 161 -11.86 25.01 -1.56
CA VAL A 161 -11.02 26.21 -1.47
C VAL A 161 -10.70 26.64 -2.90
N VAL A 162 -11.45 27.60 -3.43
CA VAL A 162 -11.26 28.14 -4.79
C VAL A 162 -11.26 27.03 -5.86
N GLY A 163 -12.19 26.07 -5.74
CA GLY A 163 -12.37 24.95 -6.67
C GLY A 163 -11.48 23.73 -6.40
N GLU A 164 -10.59 23.79 -5.42
CA GLU A 164 -9.80 22.65 -4.97
C GLU A 164 -10.41 22.03 -3.72
N LYS A 165 -10.57 20.71 -3.71
CA LYS A 165 -11.23 19.99 -2.62
C LYS A 165 -10.22 19.25 -1.76
N TYR A 166 -10.39 19.34 -0.45
CA TYR A 166 -9.68 18.53 0.53
C TYR A 166 -10.62 18.13 1.66
N SER A 167 -10.31 17.02 2.32
CA SER A 167 -11.16 16.45 3.35
C SER A 167 -10.42 16.31 4.67
N VAL A 168 -11.09 16.63 5.76
CA VAL A 168 -10.56 16.53 7.12
C VAL A 168 -11.53 15.72 7.96
N PHE A 169 -10.99 14.75 8.72
CA PHE A 169 -11.78 14.03 9.70
C PHE A 169 -11.72 14.77 11.05
N PHE A 170 -12.87 15.07 11.62
CA PHE A 170 -12.99 15.72 12.93
C PHE A 170 -13.30 14.66 13.99
N ARG A 171 -12.42 14.51 14.98
CA ARG A 171 -12.62 13.57 16.11
C ARG A 171 -12.99 14.27 17.42
N GLU A 172 -12.51 15.49 17.64
CA GLU A 172 -12.77 16.22 18.89
C GLU A 172 -14.24 16.68 18.97
N PRO A 173 -15.00 16.34 20.03
CA PRO A 173 -16.42 16.67 20.14
C PRO A 173 -16.76 18.15 19.96
N ASP A 174 -15.92 19.05 20.48
CA ASP A 174 -16.09 20.49 20.35
C ASP A 174 -15.92 20.95 18.90
N ALA A 175 -14.88 20.47 18.21
CA ALA A 175 -14.64 20.80 16.81
C ALA A 175 -15.74 20.24 15.89
N ILE A 176 -16.26 19.04 16.20
CA ILE A 176 -17.43 18.46 15.49
C ILE A 176 -18.66 19.36 15.66
N ARG A 177 -18.94 19.83 16.88
CA ARG A 177 -20.06 20.76 17.13
C ARG A 177 -19.90 22.02 16.30
N ASP A 178 -18.70 22.59 16.24
CA ASP A 178 -18.45 23.85 15.53
C ASP A 178 -18.60 23.68 14.01
N VAL A 179 -18.08 22.59 13.43
CA VAL A 179 -18.32 22.22 12.03
C VAL A 179 -19.81 22.11 11.73
N LEU A 180 -20.56 21.38 12.56
CA LEU A 180 -22.00 21.20 12.37
C LEU A 180 -22.76 22.53 12.51
N ALA A 181 -22.32 23.43 13.39
CA ALA A 181 -22.90 24.76 13.52
C ALA A 181 -22.66 25.59 12.26
N VAL A 182 -21.45 25.57 11.69
CA VAL A 182 -21.13 26.23 10.42
C VAL A 182 -21.95 25.64 9.28
N TYR A 183 -22.00 24.31 9.16
CA TYR A 183 -22.72 23.61 8.10
C TYR A 183 -24.23 23.92 8.11
N ASN A 184 -24.82 24.06 9.29
CA ASN A 184 -26.24 24.41 9.46
C ASN A 184 -26.50 25.94 9.44
N GLY A 185 -25.48 26.77 9.19
CA GLY A 185 -25.60 28.23 9.14
C GLY A 185 -25.78 28.90 10.50
N ALA A 186 -25.53 28.19 11.60
CA ALA A 186 -25.64 28.67 12.97
C ALA A 186 -24.36 29.36 13.51
N SER A 187 -23.25 29.28 12.78
CA SER A 187 -21.96 29.90 13.15
C SER A 187 -21.29 30.57 11.95
N GLN A 188 -20.49 31.62 12.21
CA GLN A 188 -19.66 32.29 11.20
C GLN A 188 -18.18 31.87 11.27
N ALA A 189 -17.81 30.95 12.16
CA ALA A 189 -16.46 30.42 12.30
C ALA A 189 -16.09 29.48 11.12
N ARG A 190 -16.05 30.00 9.89
CA ARG A 190 -15.98 29.20 8.66
C ARG A 190 -14.59 28.67 8.32
N ILE A 191 -13.55 29.16 8.99
CA ILE A 191 -12.17 28.87 8.64
C ILE A 191 -11.73 27.61 9.41
N PRO A 192 -11.52 26.45 8.75
CA PRO A 192 -10.85 25.34 9.41
C PRO A 192 -9.39 25.74 9.67
N SER A 193 -8.89 25.55 10.89
CA SER A 193 -7.48 25.78 11.23
C SER A 193 -6.91 24.55 11.91
N GLY A 194 -6.04 23.83 11.21
CA GLY A 194 -5.52 22.55 11.69
C GLY A 194 -4.02 22.38 11.49
N ARG A 195 -3.41 21.49 12.28
CA ARG A 195 -2.00 21.11 12.12
C ARG A 195 -1.82 20.27 10.86
N VAL A 196 -0.81 20.61 10.06
CA VAL A 196 -0.47 19.87 8.83
C VAL A 196 0.44 18.70 9.16
N ILE A 197 0.09 17.52 8.69
CA ILE A 197 0.88 16.29 8.84
C ILE A 197 1.37 15.83 7.46
N ARG A 198 2.65 15.47 7.39
CA ARG A 198 3.24 14.87 6.19
C ARG A 198 2.65 13.47 5.93
N GLY A 199 2.33 13.19 4.68
CA GLY A 199 1.76 11.94 4.21
C GLY A 199 0.26 12.09 3.99
N GLY A 200 -0.26 11.53 2.90
CA GLY A 200 -1.69 11.58 2.61
C GLY A 200 -2.52 10.86 3.67
N ALA A 201 -3.83 11.06 3.62
CA ALA A 201 -4.81 10.22 4.28
C ALA A 201 -5.73 9.63 3.21
N PHE A 202 -6.26 8.43 3.42
CA PHE A 202 -7.09 7.75 2.40
C PHE A 202 -8.36 8.52 2.03
N TYR A 203 -8.89 9.34 2.96
CA TYR A 203 -10.05 10.20 2.74
C TYR A 203 -9.69 11.58 2.17
N ASN A 204 -8.40 11.95 2.15
CA ASN A 204 -7.90 13.25 1.68
C ASN A 204 -7.10 13.12 0.36
N GLN A 205 -7.51 12.22 -0.53
CA GLN A 205 -6.87 12.07 -1.83
C GLN A 205 -7.24 13.26 -2.75
N PRO A 206 -6.34 13.71 -3.64
CA PRO A 206 -5.05 13.12 -4.02
C PRO A 206 -3.84 13.63 -3.20
N TRP A 207 -4.07 14.36 -2.11
CA TRP A 207 -3.03 15.10 -1.41
C TRP A 207 -2.04 14.20 -0.68
N SER A 208 -0.76 14.57 -0.72
CA SER A 208 0.34 13.87 -0.04
C SER A 208 0.54 14.36 1.41
N TRP A 209 -0.47 15.02 1.95
CA TRP A 209 -0.56 15.56 3.31
C TRP A 209 -1.99 15.41 3.83
N HIS A 210 -2.19 15.59 5.13
CA HIS A 210 -3.51 15.71 5.73
C HIS A 210 -3.47 16.63 6.95
N ILE A 211 -4.64 17.04 7.42
CA ILE A 211 -4.79 17.74 8.69
C ILE A 211 -4.92 16.72 9.80
N ASP A 212 -4.22 16.95 10.91
CA ASP A 212 -4.33 16.12 12.10
C ASP A 212 -5.78 16.14 12.63
N PRO A 213 -6.47 14.98 12.67
CA PRO A 213 -7.86 14.93 13.14
C PRO A 213 -8.06 15.28 14.62
N ASP A 214 -6.98 15.25 15.41
CA ASP A 214 -6.97 15.59 16.84
C ASP A 214 -6.48 17.04 17.09
N ASP A 215 -6.04 17.75 16.05
CA ASP A 215 -5.64 19.17 16.11
C ASP A 215 -6.22 19.94 14.92
N ILE A 216 -7.55 20.10 14.95
CA ILE A 216 -8.34 20.88 14.01
C ILE A 216 -9.48 21.59 14.76
N GLN A 217 -9.74 22.84 14.39
CA GLN A 217 -10.84 23.64 14.93
C GLN A 217 -11.43 24.55 13.84
N MET A 218 -12.63 25.07 14.08
CA MET A 218 -13.29 26.05 13.23
C MET A 218 -13.19 27.43 13.88
N VAL A 219 -12.70 28.43 13.16
CA VAL A 219 -12.45 29.78 13.69
C VAL A 219 -12.97 30.88 12.76
N GLU A 220 -13.14 32.08 13.29
CA GLU A 220 -13.63 33.24 12.53
C GLU A 220 -12.49 34.05 11.86
N VAL A 221 -11.29 34.03 12.44
CA VAL A 221 -10.12 34.75 11.96
C VAL A 221 -8.84 34.00 12.28
N THR A 222 -7.86 34.06 11.38
CA THR A 222 -6.52 33.51 11.57
C THR A 222 -5.46 34.50 11.10
N ILE A 223 -4.19 34.14 11.20
CA ILE A 223 -3.10 34.92 10.59
C ILE A 223 -2.95 34.42 9.14
N GLU A 224 -2.77 35.35 8.19
CA GLU A 224 -2.61 35.11 6.75
C GLU A 224 -1.54 34.07 6.39
N LEU A 225 -0.58 33.80 7.31
CA LEU A 225 0.53 32.89 7.07
C LEU A 225 0.09 31.45 6.74
N CYS A 226 -1.08 31.01 7.22
CA CYS A 226 -1.60 29.68 6.94
C CYS A 226 -2.72 29.65 5.88
N ASP A 227 -3.02 30.78 5.22
CA ASP A 227 -3.98 30.83 4.11
C ASP A 227 -3.33 30.40 2.78
N GLY A 228 -4.10 29.74 1.93
CA GLY A 228 -3.62 29.20 0.65
C GLY A 228 -4.57 28.17 0.08
N ARG A 229 -4.28 27.67 -1.13
CA ARG A 229 -5.01 26.54 -1.73
C ARG A 229 -4.35 25.21 -1.35
N PRO A 230 -5.09 24.09 -1.41
CA PRO A 230 -4.52 22.76 -1.25
C PRO A 230 -3.29 22.48 -2.14
N SER A 231 -3.28 22.99 -3.37
CA SER A 231 -2.17 22.87 -4.32
C SER A 231 -0.94 23.69 -3.92
N ASP A 232 -1.12 24.84 -3.27
CA ASP A 232 -0.01 25.64 -2.74
C ASP A 232 0.68 24.90 -1.58
N LEU A 233 -0.09 24.11 -0.80
CA LEU A 233 0.44 23.22 0.24
C LEU A 233 1.17 22.00 -0.37
N GLU A 234 0.56 21.35 -1.35
CA GLU A 234 1.16 20.19 -2.05
C GLU A 234 2.48 20.56 -2.74
N ALA A 235 2.59 21.78 -3.27
CA ALA A 235 3.79 22.25 -3.97
C ALA A 235 5.04 22.36 -3.07
N ASP A 236 4.86 22.58 -1.76
CA ASP A 236 5.97 22.69 -0.80
C ASP A 236 5.60 22.16 0.60
N ILE A 237 5.30 20.87 0.68
CA ILE A 237 4.90 20.20 1.94
C ILE A 237 5.95 20.41 3.05
N ASP A 238 7.24 20.49 2.69
CA ASP A 238 8.32 20.68 3.64
C ASP A 238 8.25 22.05 4.32
N TYR A 239 8.01 23.13 3.55
CA TYR A 239 7.78 24.46 4.09
C TYR A 239 6.52 24.50 4.97
N TRP A 240 5.42 23.93 4.49
CA TRP A 240 4.15 23.96 5.21
C TRP A 240 4.18 23.17 6.52
N VAL A 241 4.84 22.00 6.53
CA VAL A 241 4.96 21.18 7.74
C VAL A 241 5.97 21.76 8.73
N ASN A 242 7.13 22.22 8.25
CA ASN A 242 8.24 22.61 9.13
C ASN A 242 8.26 24.10 9.51
N THR A 243 7.65 24.97 8.71
CA THR A 243 7.70 26.44 8.90
C THR A 243 6.33 27.00 9.25
N VAL A 244 5.29 26.72 8.45
CA VAL A 244 3.94 27.24 8.70
C VAL A 244 3.26 26.46 9.84
N GLY A 245 3.36 25.13 9.82
CA GLY A 245 2.83 24.18 10.81
C GLY A 245 1.31 23.99 10.78
N ARG A 246 0.55 24.97 10.30
CA ARG A 246 -0.92 24.92 10.19
C ARG A 246 -1.41 25.30 8.80
N TYR A 247 -2.62 24.86 8.47
CA TYR A 247 -3.32 25.27 7.27
C TYR A 247 -4.70 25.82 7.68
N CYS A 248 -5.01 27.01 7.18
CA CYS A 248 -6.19 27.77 7.55
C CYS A 248 -6.83 28.55 6.39
N PRO A 249 -7.32 27.86 5.35
CA PRO A 249 -7.84 28.52 4.16
C PRO A 249 -9.05 29.42 4.46
N TRP A 250 -8.90 30.73 4.29
CA TRP A 250 -9.97 31.73 4.52
C TRP A 250 -11.13 31.55 3.53
N GLY A 251 -10.82 31.11 2.32
CA GLY A 251 -11.78 30.83 1.27
C GLY A 251 -12.50 29.49 1.39
N ALA A 252 -12.35 28.76 2.51
CA ALA A 252 -12.93 27.44 2.66
C ALA A 252 -14.45 27.47 2.76
N VAL A 253 -15.09 26.56 2.03
CA VAL A 253 -16.53 26.32 2.07
C VAL A 253 -16.77 24.84 2.32
N ILE A 254 -17.59 24.50 3.32
CA ILE A 254 -18.01 23.12 3.54
C ILE A 254 -18.94 22.69 2.40
N VAL A 255 -18.57 21.63 1.68
CA VAL A 255 -19.37 21.08 0.57
C VAL A 255 -19.93 19.69 0.84
N ALA A 256 -19.39 18.95 1.81
CA ALA A 256 -19.95 17.69 2.28
C ALA A 256 -19.61 17.44 3.75
N VAL A 257 -20.53 16.76 4.45
CA VAL A 257 -20.36 16.30 5.83
C VAL A 257 -20.89 14.87 5.90
N GLU A 258 -20.04 13.93 6.29
CA GLU A 258 -20.36 12.51 6.44
C GLU A 258 -20.13 12.10 7.91
N ASP A 259 -21.17 11.59 8.57
CA ASP A 259 -21.16 11.29 10.00
C ASP A 259 -20.82 9.80 10.25
N PHE A 260 -19.78 9.55 11.05
CA PHE A 260 -19.27 8.21 11.39
C PHE A 260 -19.30 7.95 12.91
N ARG A 261 -20.08 8.71 13.68
CA ARG A 261 -20.24 8.56 15.13
C ARG A 261 -21.21 7.44 15.53
#